data_AF-G9XHP6-F1
#
_entry.id   AF-G9XHP6-F1
#
_cell.length_a   1.000
_cell.length_b   1.000
_cell.length_c   1.000
_cell.angle_alpha   90.00
_cell.angle_beta   90.00
_cell.angle_gamma   90.00
#
_symmetry.space_group_name_H-M   'P 1'
#
loop_
_entity.id
_entity.type
_entity.pdbx_description
1 polymer ?
#
loop_
_entity_poly.entity_id
_entity_poly.type
_entity_poly.pdbx_seq_one_letter_code
_entity_poly.pdbx_strand_id
1 'polypeptide(L)'
;MDFTPVPEYLYTRSVQRCIALILKSYAIAIKPDKEGLKMIRKTIDETVHNARGGEGSVVFSHILTKEELMGHANVYAKVTVNPHSSIGYHQHVGNTEPYYILSGKGIFTDSDGTRSEVGPGDVCVIKVGESHGLENNTDEDLVMMALIINEG
;
A
#
# COMPACT_ATOMS: atom_id res chain seq x y z
N MET A 1 43.69 -16.79 -32.91
CA MET A 1 43.30 -15.61 -32.12
C MET A 1 43.97 -15.77 -30.77
N ASP A 2 45.01 -14.99 -30.53
CA ASP A 2 45.83 -15.04 -29.32
C ASP A 2 45.08 -14.39 -28.17
N PHE A 3 44.86 -15.12 -27.07
CA PHE A 3 44.44 -14.53 -25.81
C PHE A 3 45.69 -14.08 -25.06
N THR A 4 46.07 -12.80 -25.23
CA THR A 4 47.04 -12.19 -24.33
C THR A 4 46.41 -12.06 -22.94
N PRO A 5 46.98 -12.66 -21.88
CA PRO A 5 46.48 -12.48 -20.53
C PRO A 5 46.65 -11.01 -20.11
N VAL A 6 45.59 -10.44 -19.53
CA VAL A 6 45.60 -9.07 -19.00
C VAL A 6 46.57 -9.02 -17.81
N PRO A 7 47.52 -8.08 -17.73
CA PRO A 7 48.51 -8.05 -16.66
C PRO A 7 47.88 -7.83 -15.28
N GLU A 8 48.34 -8.60 -14.29
CA GLU A 8 47.87 -8.65 -12.90
C GLU A 8 48.06 -7.34 -12.11
N TYR A 9 48.68 -6.31 -12.71
CA TYR A 9 49.10 -5.07 -12.04
C TYR A 9 48.13 -3.89 -12.18
N LEU A 10 46.97 -4.05 -12.84
CA LEU A 10 45.94 -3.00 -12.90
C LEU A 10 45.04 -2.91 -11.65
N TYR A 11 45.28 -3.76 -10.66
CA TYR A 11 44.58 -3.74 -9.38
C TYR A 11 45.23 -2.75 -8.40
N THR A 12 45.20 -1.47 -8.75
CA THR A 12 45.67 -0.41 -7.85
C THR A 12 44.79 -0.36 -6.59
N ARG A 13 45.38 0.03 -5.43
CA ARG A 13 44.64 0.20 -4.16
C ARG A 13 43.40 1.08 -4.31
N SER A 14 43.42 2.02 -5.25
CA SER A 14 42.30 2.89 -5.63
C SER A 14 41.14 2.12 -6.26
N VAL A 15 41.40 1.21 -7.20
CA VAL A 15 40.36 0.38 -7.84
C VAL A 15 39.74 -0.59 -6.83
N GLN A 16 40.54 -1.20 -5.95
CA GLN A 16 40.04 -2.01 -4.84
C GLN A 16 39.16 -1.22 -3.87
N ARG A 17 39.51 0.04 -3.58
CA ARG A 17 38.69 0.93 -2.74
C ARG A 17 37.36 1.29 -3.41
N CYS A 18 37.37 1.58 -4.71
CA CYS A 18 36.14 1.86 -5.46
C CYS A 18 35.22 0.64 -5.51
N ILE A 19 35.75 -0.56 -5.81
CA ILE A 19 34.97 -1.80 -5.78
C ILE A 19 34.45 -2.09 -4.38
N ALA A 20 35.25 -1.89 -3.33
CA ALA A 20 34.80 -2.07 -1.94
C ALA A 20 33.73 -1.04 -1.52
N LEU A 21 33.79 0.19 -2.04
CA LEU A 21 32.76 1.21 -1.79
C LEU A 21 31.47 0.89 -2.53
N ILE A 22 31.55 0.43 -3.77
CA ILE A 22 30.40 -0.03 -4.56
C ILE A 22 29.77 -1.27 -3.90
N LEU A 23 30.57 -2.26 -3.51
CA LEU A 23 30.10 -3.43 -2.79
C LEU A 23 29.56 -3.09 -1.40
N LYS A 24 30.10 -2.09 -0.70
CA LYS A 24 29.52 -1.58 0.56
C LYS A 24 28.19 -0.86 0.31
N SER A 25 28.04 -0.08 -0.77
CA SER A 25 26.74 0.52 -1.10
C SER A 25 25.70 -0.54 -1.45
N TYR A 26 26.08 -1.63 -2.13
CA TYR A 26 25.19 -2.78 -2.36
C TYR A 26 24.94 -3.58 -1.07
N ALA A 27 25.94 -3.84 -0.23
CA ALA A 27 25.76 -4.57 1.04
C ALA A 27 24.97 -3.79 2.10
N ILE A 28 24.95 -2.45 2.03
CA ILE A 28 24.03 -1.61 2.82
C ILE A 28 22.60 -1.74 2.30
N ALA A 29 22.42 -1.88 0.97
CA ALA A 29 21.11 -2.14 0.37
C ALA A 29 20.60 -3.57 0.64
N ILE A 30 21.51 -4.52 0.89
CA ILE A 30 21.19 -5.90 1.27
C ILE A 30 21.62 -6.12 2.72
N LYS A 31 21.05 -5.37 3.67
CA LYS A 31 21.05 -5.85 5.05
C LYS A 31 20.03 -7.00 5.10
N PRO A 32 20.45 -8.26 5.28
CA PRO A 32 19.49 -9.30 5.62
C PRO A 32 18.84 -8.86 6.93
N ASP A 33 17.51 -8.76 6.87
CA ASP A 33 16.66 -8.57 8.02
C ASP A 33 17.13 -9.48 9.16
N LYS A 34 17.43 -8.85 10.31
CA LYS A 34 17.79 -9.53 11.54
C LYS A 34 16.50 -10.04 12.20
N GLU A 35 15.87 -11.02 11.53
CA GLU A 35 14.66 -11.80 11.86
C GLU A 35 13.93 -12.03 10.53
N GLY A 36 14.60 -12.73 9.59
CA GLY A 36 14.19 -12.80 8.18
C GLY A 36 12.68 -12.80 7.96
N LEU A 37 12.17 -11.73 7.34
CA LEU A 37 10.82 -11.55 6.82
C LEU A 37 10.18 -12.91 6.56
N LYS A 38 9.31 -13.32 7.49
CA LYS A 38 8.59 -14.57 7.36
C LYS A 38 7.65 -14.38 6.16
N MET A 39 8.04 -14.95 5.02
CA MET A 39 7.36 -14.82 3.72
C MET A 39 5.86 -15.17 3.77
N ILE A 40 5.42 -15.85 4.84
CA ILE A 40 4.03 -16.15 5.14
C ILE A 40 3.72 -15.62 6.53
N ARG A 41 2.91 -14.55 6.60
CA ARG A 41 2.42 -13.95 7.85
C ARG A 41 0.93 -13.62 7.76
N LYS A 42 0.32 -13.35 8.91
CA LYS A 42 -1.02 -12.77 9.00
C LYS A 42 -0.96 -11.26 8.75
N THR A 43 -2.11 -10.67 8.46
CA THR A 43 -2.27 -9.22 8.42
C THR A 43 -2.03 -8.61 9.79
N ILE A 44 -1.71 -7.32 9.82
CA ILE A 44 -1.69 -6.51 11.04
C ILE A 44 -2.99 -5.74 11.05
N ASP A 45 -3.86 -6.03 12.01
CA ASP A 45 -5.17 -5.42 12.07
C ASP A 45 -5.13 -4.14 12.92
N GLU A 46 -5.72 -3.07 12.40
CA GLU A 46 -5.88 -1.77 13.04
C GLU A 46 -7.34 -1.35 13.00
N THR A 47 -7.96 -1.15 14.16
CA THR A 47 -9.31 -0.58 14.24
C THR A 47 -9.22 0.95 14.35
N VAL A 48 -9.82 1.64 13.40
CA VAL A 48 -9.91 3.09 13.37
C VAL A 48 -11.35 3.50 13.66
N HIS A 49 -11.54 4.28 14.71
CA HIS A 49 -12.83 4.91 15.01
C HIS A 49 -12.96 6.23 14.26
N ASN A 50 -14.16 6.52 13.76
CA ASN A 50 -14.46 7.74 13.02
C ASN A 50 -13.47 8.00 11.87
N ALA A 51 -13.20 6.96 11.07
CA ALA A 51 -12.24 7.03 9.98
C ALA A 51 -12.57 8.19 9.03
N ARG A 52 -11.61 9.11 8.84
CA ARG A 52 -11.79 10.34 8.04
C ARG A 52 -12.99 11.21 8.48
N GLY A 53 -13.36 11.15 9.77
CA GLY A 53 -14.51 11.87 10.30
C GLY A 53 -15.87 11.20 10.04
N GLY A 54 -15.86 9.95 9.56
CA GLY A 54 -17.06 9.13 9.42
C GLY A 54 -17.60 8.63 10.77
N GLU A 55 -18.53 7.69 10.71
CA GLU A 55 -19.22 7.11 11.87
C GLU A 55 -18.68 5.71 12.20
N GLY A 56 -18.88 5.28 13.44
CA GLY A 56 -18.57 3.92 13.88
C GLY A 56 -17.08 3.56 13.79
N SER A 57 -16.79 2.35 13.30
CA SER A 57 -15.45 1.79 13.24
C SER A 57 -15.14 1.10 11.91
N VAL A 58 -13.88 1.16 11.52
CA VAL A 58 -13.34 0.51 10.33
C VAL A 58 -12.10 -0.28 10.73
N VAL A 59 -12.01 -1.53 10.32
CA VAL A 59 -10.83 -2.38 10.54
C VAL A 59 -9.99 -2.45 9.28
N PHE A 60 -8.74 -2.02 9.38
CA PHE A 60 -7.73 -2.15 8.34
C PHE A 60 -6.85 -3.36 8.66
N SER A 61 -7.03 -4.47 7.93
CA SER A 61 -6.14 -5.61 7.95
C SER A 61 -4.99 -5.38 6.95
N HIS A 62 -3.91 -4.75 7.43
CA HIS A 62 -2.76 -4.36 6.61
C HIS A 62 -2.03 -5.58 6.05
N ILE A 63 -1.99 -5.66 4.72
CA ILE A 63 -1.33 -6.74 3.96
C ILE A 63 0.16 -6.48 3.89
N LEU A 64 0.57 -5.24 3.63
CA LEU A 64 1.96 -4.80 3.62
C LEU A 64 2.20 -3.76 4.72
N THR A 65 3.37 -3.80 5.36
CA THR A 65 3.84 -2.73 6.24
C THR A 65 4.34 -1.54 5.43
N LYS A 66 4.57 -0.39 6.08
CA LYS A 66 5.14 0.79 5.42
C LYS A 66 6.51 0.51 4.79
N GLU A 67 7.32 -0.32 5.45
CA GLU A 67 8.63 -0.74 4.96
C GLU A 67 8.50 -1.63 3.72
N GLU A 68 7.58 -2.59 3.74
CA GLU A 68 7.32 -3.49 2.61
C GLU A 68 6.69 -2.77 1.41
N LEU A 69 5.98 -1.65 1.62
CA LEU A 69 5.44 -0.80 0.56
C LEU A 69 6.53 0.01 -0.16
N MET A 70 7.73 0.12 0.40
CA MET A 70 8.91 0.76 -0.22
C MET A 70 8.65 2.20 -0.72
N GLY A 71 7.70 2.92 -0.11
CA GLY A 71 7.33 4.27 -0.50
C GLY A 71 6.49 4.39 -1.78
N HIS A 72 6.13 3.28 -2.44
CA HIS A 72 5.31 3.29 -3.66
C HIS A 72 3.81 3.38 -3.38
N ALA A 73 3.39 3.04 -2.17
CA ALA A 73 2.00 3.07 -1.73
C ALA A 73 1.93 3.39 -0.23
N ASN A 74 0.78 3.90 0.21
CA ASN A 74 0.54 4.25 1.61
C ASN A 74 -0.22 3.16 2.36
N VAL A 75 -1.08 2.42 1.66
CA VAL A 75 -1.92 1.35 2.24
C VAL A 75 -2.07 0.26 1.20
N TYR A 76 -1.92 -0.99 1.61
CA TYR A 76 -2.54 -2.13 0.95
C TYR A 76 -3.20 -3.00 2.02
N ALA A 77 -4.52 -3.02 2.06
CA ALA A 77 -5.26 -3.62 3.16
C ALA A 77 -6.57 -4.27 2.69
N LYS A 78 -6.98 -5.32 3.40
CA LYS A 78 -8.39 -5.70 3.45
C LYS A 78 -9.06 -4.78 4.48
N VAL A 79 -10.07 -4.05 4.05
CA VAL A 79 -10.78 -3.07 4.88
C VAL A 79 -12.18 -3.60 5.17
N THR A 80 -12.55 -3.65 6.45
CA THR A 80 -13.90 -3.99 6.90
C THR A 80 -14.54 -2.75 7.51
N VAL A 81 -15.59 -2.23 6.88
CA VAL A 81 -16.45 -1.18 7.42
C VAL A 81 -17.58 -1.88 8.18
N ASN A 82 -17.57 -1.78 9.50
CA ASN A 82 -18.55 -2.43 10.36
C ASN A 82 -19.97 -1.93 10.09
N PRO A 83 -21.02 -2.64 10.58
CA PRO A 83 -22.39 -2.17 10.53
C PRO A 83 -22.53 -0.73 11.01
N HIS A 84 -23.35 0.05 10.33
CA HIS A 84 -23.65 1.45 10.64
C HIS A 84 -22.38 2.32 10.80
N SER A 85 -21.34 2.02 10.03
CA SER A 85 -20.06 2.75 10.06
C SER A 85 -19.75 3.35 8.69
N SER A 86 -18.87 4.34 8.65
CA SER A 86 -18.47 4.99 7.40
C SER A 86 -17.03 5.47 7.40
N ILE A 87 -16.49 5.59 6.19
CA ILE A 87 -15.28 6.36 5.90
C ILE A 87 -15.76 7.73 5.41
N GLY A 88 -15.47 8.77 6.20
CA GLY A 88 -15.92 10.12 5.91
C GLY A 88 -15.41 10.65 4.57
N TYR A 89 -16.15 11.61 4.00
CA TYR A 89 -15.81 12.21 2.71
C TYR A 89 -14.46 12.94 2.79
N HIS A 90 -13.49 12.53 1.96
CA HIS A 90 -12.12 13.05 2.01
C HIS A 90 -11.44 13.02 0.64
N GLN A 91 -10.40 13.83 0.49
CA GLN A 91 -9.63 13.97 -0.75
C GLN A 91 -8.33 13.18 -0.71
N HIS A 92 -7.95 12.59 -1.85
CA HIS A 92 -6.63 12.00 -2.06
C HIS A 92 -5.68 13.01 -2.72
N VAL A 93 -4.67 13.48 -1.98
CA VAL A 93 -3.64 14.41 -2.48
C VAL A 93 -2.31 13.68 -2.61
N GLY A 94 -1.72 13.66 -3.81
CA GLY A 94 -0.45 12.98 -4.10
C GLY A 94 -0.54 11.45 -4.17
N ASN A 95 -1.76 10.89 -4.20
CA ASN A 95 -2.01 9.46 -4.36
C ASN A 95 -3.39 9.20 -4.98
N THR A 96 -3.61 7.97 -5.44
CA THR A 96 -4.88 7.43 -5.95
C THR A 96 -5.30 6.23 -5.11
N GLU A 97 -6.60 5.93 -5.06
CA GLU A 97 -7.14 4.77 -4.36
C GLU A 97 -8.13 3.99 -5.24
N PRO A 98 -7.70 2.90 -5.89
CA PRO A 98 -8.61 1.85 -6.31
C PRO A 98 -8.96 0.92 -5.14
N TYR A 99 -10.23 0.53 -5.05
CA TYR A 99 -10.63 -0.60 -4.22
C TYR A 99 -11.70 -1.49 -4.88
N TYR A 100 -11.71 -2.75 -4.46
CA TYR A 100 -12.61 -3.79 -4.96
C TYR A 100 -13.48 -4.33 -3.82
N ILE A 101 -14.80 -4.33 -3.98
CA ILE A 101 -15.72 -4.83 -2.96
C ILE A 101 -15.73 -6.38 -2.98
N LEU A 102 -15.41 -6.97 -1.84
CA LEU A 102 -15.37 -8.41 -1.62
C LEU A 102 -16.71 -8.98 -1.16
N SER A 103 -17.38 -8.30 -0.22
CA SER A 103 -18.65 -8.74 0.38
C SER A 103 -19.40 -7.57 1.00
N GLY A 104 -20.70 -7.73 1.25
CA GLY A 104 -21.55 -6.70 1.82
C GLY A 104 -22.03 -5.67 0.80
N LYS A 105 -22.67 -4.60 1.28
CA LYS A 105 -23.18 -3.50 0.47
C LYS A 105 -22.89 -2.16 1.12
N GLY A 106 -22.73 -1.12 0.32
CA GLY A 106 -22.51 0.23 0.80
C GLY A 106 -22.98 1.30 -0.16
N ILE A 107 -22.87 2.55 0.26
CA ILE A 107 -23.09 3.72 -0.58
C ILE A 107 -21.76 4.42 -0.79
N PHE A 108 -21.29 4.44 -2.04
CA PHE A 108 -20.15 5.23 -2.46
C PHE A 108 -20.60 6.66 -2.80
N THR A 109 -19.86 7.66 -2.32
CA THR A 109 -20.05 9.07 -2.69
C THR A 109 -18.87 9.53 -3.54
N ASP A 110 -19.14 9.94 -4.76
CA ASP A 110 -18.14 10.43 -5.73
C ASP A 110 -17.84 11.94 -5.52
N SER A 111 -16.82 12.45 -6.21
CA SER A 111 -16.35 13.85 -6.15
C SER A 111 -17.39 14.88 -6.57
N ASP A 112 -18.33 14.49 -7.44
CA ASP A 112 -19.45 15.34 -7.86
C ASP A 112 -20.65 15.27 -6.90
N GLY A 113 -20.55 14.48 -5.84
CA GLY A 113 -21.61 14.23 -4.86
C GLY A 113 -22.58 13.12 -5.24
N THR A 114 -22.41 12.46 -6.39
CA THR A 114 -23.22 11.31 -6.78
C THR A 114 -23.08 10.19 -5.76
N ARG A 115 -24.22 9.62 -5.35
CA ARG A 115 -24.29 8.51 -4.40
C ARG A 115 -24.78 7.24 -5.10
N SER A 116 -23.96 6.20 -5.09
CA SER A 116 -24.23 4.93 -5.78
C SER A 116 -24.16 3.75 -4.81
N GLU A 117 -25.10 2.80 -4.92
CA GLU A 117 -24.96 1.51 -4.23
C GLU A 117 -23.80 0.73 -4.85
N VAL A 118 -22.96 0.15 -4.00
CA VAL A 118 -21.86 -0.73 -4.39
C VAL A 118 -21.97 -2.06 -3.65
N GLY A 119 -21.56 -3.13 -4.31
CA GLY A 119 -21.60 -4.49 -3.81
C GLY A 119 -20.50 -5.37 -4.41
N PRO A 120 -20.52 -6.69 -4.12
CA PRO A 120 -19.42 -7.58 -4.47
C PRO A 120 -19.17 -7.62 -5.98
N GLY A 121 -17.91 -7.41 -6.38
CA GLY A 121 -17.54 -7.33 -7.79
C GLY A 121 -17.32 -5.91 -8.31
N ASP A 122 -17.84 -4.89 -7.61
CA ASP A 122 -17.67 -3.50 -8.01
C ASP A 122 -16.25 -3.00 -7.69
N VAL A 123 -15.75 -2.13 -8.58
CA VAL A 123 -14.48 -1.42 -8.43
C VAL A 123 -14.78 0.07 -8.33
N CYS A 124 -14.31 0.70 -7.26
CA CYS A 124 -14.30 2.15 -7.14
C CYS A 124 -12.87 2.65 -7.45
N VAL A 125 -12.75 3.62 -8.34
CA VAL A 125 -11.44 4.19 -8.74
C VAL A 125 -11.45 5.68 -8.43
N ILE A 126 -10.64 6.07 -7.45
CA ILE A 126 -10.51 7.45 -7.01
C ILE A 126 -9.17 7.98 -7.48
N LYS A 127 -9.19 8.91 -8.43
CA LYS A 127 -7.97 9.50 -9.01
C LYS A 127 -7.37 10.54 -8.08
N VAL A 128 -6.16 10.97 -8.42
CA VAL A 128 -5.48 12.00 -7.65
C VAL A 128 -6.27 13.31 -7.74
N GLY A 129 -6.47 13.93 -6.58
CA GLY A 129 -7.25 15.16 -6.42
C GLY A 129 -8.76 14.92 -6.30
N GLU A 130 -9.25 13.70 -6.56
CA GLU A 130 -10.66 13.35 -6.34
C GLU A 130 -10.92 13.12 -4.85
N SER A 131 -12.16 13.39 -4.46
CA SER A 131 -12.70 13.12 -3.12
C SER A 131 -13.73 12.01 -3.18
N HIS A 132 -13.88 11.29 -2.06
CA HIS A 132 -14.86 10.24 -1.94
C HIS A 132 -15.24 9.93 -0.50
N GLY A 133 -16.35 9.21 -0.33
CA GLY A 133 -16.76 8.61 0.93
C GLY A 133 -17.41 7.25 0.72
N LEU A 134 -17.47 6.44 1.79
CA LEU A 134 -18.10 5.12 1.75
C LEU A 134 -18.88 4.87 3.03
N GLU A 135 -20.16 4.56 2.90
CA GLU A 135 -21.06 4.27 4.02
C GLU A 135 -21.50 2.81 4.01
N ASN A 136 -21.47 2.16 5.17
CA ASN A 136 -22.16 0.90 5.41
C ASN A 136 -23.36 1.15 6.34
N ASN A 137 -24.54 1.32 5.74
CA ASN A 137 -25.79 1.56 6.45
C ASN A 137 -26.57 0.26 6.75
N THR A 138 -25.88 -0.89 6.73
CA THR A 138 -26.48 -2.22 6.90
C THR A 138 -26.09 -2.84 8.25
N ASP A 139 -26.73 -3.96 8.59
CA ASP A 139 -26.42 -4.76 9.78
C ASP A 139 -25.28 -5.77 9.56
N GLU A 140 -24.71 -5.83 8.36
CA GLU A 140 -23.64 -6.76 7.97
C GLU A 140 -22.35 -5.99 7.66
N ASP A 141 -21.20 -6.67 7.70
CA ASP A 141 -19.92 -6.08 7.33
C ASP A 141 -19.83 -5.78 5.82
N LEU A 142 -19.34 -4.59 5.47
CA LEU A 142 -18.89 -4.25 4.12
C LEU A 142 -17.38 -4.45 4.05
N VAL A 143 -16.91 -5.32 3.15
CA VAL A 143 -15.50 -5.69 3.05
C VAL A 143 -14.96 -5.36 1.67
N MET A 144 -13.81 -4.70 1.62
CA MET A 144 -13.13 -4.31 0.39
C MET A 144 -11.63 -4.57 0.46
N MET A 145 -10.99 -4.62 -0.70
CA MET A 145 -9.52 -4.59 -0.84
C MET A 145 -9.13 -3.21 -1.35
N ALA A 146 -8.38 -2.45 -0.55
CA ALA A 146 -7.97 -1.09 -0.88
C ALA A 146 -6.46 -1.00 -1.07
N LEU A 147 -6.04 -0.27 -2.10
CA LEU A 147 -4.65 0.03 -2.40
C LEU A 147 -4.51 1.54 -2.66
N ILE A 148 -3.77 2.24 -1.80
CA ILE A 148 -3.48 3.67 -1.97
C ILE A 148 -2.09 3.81 -2.57
N ILE A 149 -2.00 4.18 -3.85
CA ILE A 149 -0.76 4.25 -4.63
C ILE A 149 -0.28 5.69 -4.70
N ASN A 150 0.99 5.94 -4.41
CA ASN A 150 1.58 7.28 -4.53
C ASN A 150 1.77 7.65 -6.00
N GLU A 151 1.65 8.95 -6.30
CA GLU A 151 2.13 9.47 -7.59
C GLU A 151 3.65 9.25 -7.71
N GLY A 152 4.09 8.94 -8.94
CA GLY A 152 5.50 8.70 -9.27
C GLY A 152 6.27 9.97 -9.59
#